data_AF-A0A539D3S5-F1
#
_entry.id   AF-A0A539D3S5-F1
#
_cell.length_a   1.000
_cell.length_b   1.000
_cell.length_c   1.000
_cell.angle_alpha   90.00
_cell.angle_beta   90.00
_cell.angle_gamma   90.00
#
_symmetry.space_group_name_H-M   'P 1'
#
loop_
_entity.id
_entity.type
_entity.pdbx_description
1 polymer ?
#
loop_
_entity_poly.entity_id
_entity_poly.type
_entity_poly.pdbx_seq_one_letter_code
_entity_poly.pdbx_strand_id
1 'polypeptide(L)'
;MPPAALRAALLDWYDAHGRTLAWRAPPGSPPPDPYRVWLSEVMLQQTTTPHATPYFQAFTARWPTVSDLAAAKDSDVMAAWAGLGYYARARNLLACARAVANDHGGVFPDTESGLLALPGVGAYTAAAVAAIAFGRPANVVDGNVERVMARLFAVETPLPGAKPELKRLAATLVADDRPADWPQALMDLGATVCRPGKPLCEACPLTGWCAAFASGHPERWPLKTRKADRPHRTGVAWVLRDGQGRVALLRRPDKGLLGGMMGLPTSEWSISPADAAPPVAAAWRDAGAIEHVFTHFSLTLTVRVAEGAGEFVWTDPDEALASLPTVFRKALERGLG
;
A
#
# COMPACT_ATOMS: atom_id res chain seq x y z
N MET A 1 -17.07 2.27 -30.71
CA MET A 1 -15.76 2.83 -30.27
C MET A 1 -14.68 1.90 -30.79
N PRO A 2 -13.87 2.28 -31.79
CA PRO A 2 -12.78 1.42 -32.26
C PRO A 2 -11.67 1.38 -31.20
N PRO A 3 -11.40 0.23 -30.55
CA PRO A 3 -10.43 0.15 -29.45
C PRO A 3 -9.03 0.63 -29.87
N ALA A 4 -8.63 0.38 -31.11
CA ALA A 4 -7.32 0.77 -31.64
C ALA A 4 -7.07 2.30 -31.61
N ALA A 5 -8.04 3.11 -32.05
CA ALA A 5 -7.88 4.57 -32.08
C ALA A 5 -7.80 5.18 -30.68
N LEU A 6 -8.62 4.66 -29.74
CA LEU A 6 -8.57 5.04 -28.34
C LEU A 6 -7.20 4.74 -27.74
N ARG A 7 -6.66 3.54 -28.01
CA ARG A 7 -5.36 3.16 -27.47
C ARG A 7 -4.23 4.02 -28.04
N ALA A 8 -4.23 4.24 -29.36
CA ALA A 8 -3.26 5.09 -30.03
C ALA A 8 -3.23 6.49 -29.39
N ALA A 9 -4.40 7.13 -29.22
CA ALA A 9 -4.48 8.45 -28.60
C ALA A 9 -3.90 8.50 -27.17
N LEU A 10 -4.10 7.45 -26.37
CA LEU A 10 -3.53 7.40 -25.02
C LEU A 10 -2.02 7.16 -25.03
N LEU A 11 -1.53 6.29 -25.91
CA LEU A 11 -0.10 5.99 -26.04
C LEU A 11 0.67 7.21 -26.57
N ASP A 12 0.13 7.91 -27.58
CA ASP A 12 0.70 9.17 -28.09
C ASP A 12 0.76 10.24 -26.99
N TRP A 13 -0.30 10.35 -26.18
CA TRP A 13 -0.29 11.24 -25.02
C TRP A 13 0.77 10.83 -24.00
N TYR A 14 0.94 9.54 -23.74
CA TYR A 14 1.91 9.00 -22.79
C TYR A 14 3.36 9.26 -23.23
N ASP A 15 3.65 9.21 -24.53
CA ASP A 15 4.98 9.53 -25.04
C ASP A 15 5.37 10.99 -24.75
N ALA A 16 4.40 11.91 -24.79
CA ALA A 16 4.64 13.33 -24.53
C ALA A 16 4.52 13.73 -23.05
N HIS A 17 3.68 13.05 -22.26
CA HIS A 17 3.29 13.48 -20.91
C HIS A 17 3.56 12.45 -19.79
N GLY A 18 4.09 11.27 -20.15
CA GLY A 18 4.40 10.21 -19.21
C GLY A 18 5.33 10.67 -18.09
N ARG A 19 5.02 10.30 -16.85
CA ARG A 19 5.83 10.70 -15.70
C ARG A 19 7.16 9.94 -15.68
N THR A 20 8.25 10.67 -15.49
CA THR A 20 9.55 10.10 -15.17
C THR A 20 9.58 9.69 -13.69
N LEU A 21 9.77 8.40 -13.42
CA LEU A 21 9.82 7.84 -12.06
C LEU A 21 11.06 6.95 -11.92
N ALA A 22 11.63 6.84 -10.71
CA ALA A 22 12.90 6.15 -10.46
C ALA A 22 12.93 4.65 -10.86
N TRP A 23 11.76 4.02 -10.94
CA TRP A 23 11.57 2.61 -11.30
C TRP A 23 11.10 2.38 -12.74
N ARG A 24 10.81 3.44 -13.51
CA ARG A 24 10.30 3.32 -14.87
C ARG A 24 11.42 3.46 -15.90
N ALA A 25 11.32 2.67 -16.96
CA ALA A 25 12.03 2.96 -18.21
C ALA A 25 11.22 3.99 -19.00
N PRO A 26 11.86 4.98 -19.64
CA PRO A 26 11.18 5.88 -20.58
C PRO A 26 10.53 5.10 -21.74
N PRO A 27 9.44 5.60 -22.34
CA PRO A 27 8.85 4.99 -23.53
C PRO A 27 9.89 4.74 -24.63
N GLY A 28 9.85 3.56 -25.25
CA GLY A 28 10.79 3.15 -26.28
C GLY A 28 12.19 2.71 -25.78
N SER A 29 12.45 2.75 -24.47
CA SER A 29 13.66 2.18 -23.87
C SER A 29 13.53 0.67 -23.63
N PRO A 30 14.64 -0.05 -23.42
CA PRO A 30 14.58 -1.45 -23.02
C PRO A 30 13.69 -1.66 -21.79
N PRO A 31 13.00 -2.82 -21.67
CA PRO A 31 12.17 -3.12 -20.51
C PRO A 31 12.96 -2.98 -19.20
N PRO A 32 12.35 -2.40 -18.16
CA PRO A 32 12.98 -2.31 -16.85
C PRO A 32 13.18 -3.71 -16.25
N ASP A 33 14.21 -3.84 -15.42
CA ASP A 33 14.47 -5.05 -14.64
C ASP A 33 13.22 -5.48 -13.82
N PRO A 34 12.73 -6.73 -13.96
CA PRO A 34 11.62 -7.26 -13.18
C PRO A 34 11.75 -7.06 -11.67
N TYR A 35 12.97 -7.17 -11.11
CA TYR A 35 13.21 -6.93 -9.70
C TYR A 35 12.82 -5.50 -9.30
N ARG A 36 13.20 -4.52 -10.11
CA ARG A 36 12.91 -3.09 -9.88
C ARG A 36 11.42 -2.79 -10.02
N VAL A 37 10.77 -3.34 -11.04
CA VAL A 37 9.31 -3.18 -11.24
C VAL A 37 8.57 -3.76 -10.05
N TRP A 38 8.80 -5.02 -9.71
CA TRP A 38 8.16 -5.70 -8.59
C TRP A 38 8.37 -4.97 -7.26
N LEU A 39 9.61 -4.57 -6.95
CA LEU A 39 9.92 -3.83 -5.73
C LEU A 39 9.12 -2.53 -5.63
N SER A 40 9.04 -1.77 -6.73
CA SER A 40 8.27 -0.53 -6.78
C SER A 40 6.77 -0.77 -6.57
N GLU A 41 6.20 -1.82 -7.18
CA GLU A 41 4.79 -2.16 -7.03
C GLU A 41 4.47 -2.55 -5.58
N VAL A 42 5.34 -3.28 -4.89
CA VAL A 42 5.17 -3.60 -3.47
C VAL A 42 5.27 -2.34 -2.60
N MET A 43 6.23 -1.45 -2.89
CA MET A 43 6.39 -0.19 -2.15
C MET A 43 5.20 0.75 -2.32
N LEU A 44 4.62 0.85 -3.52
CA LEU A 44 3.50 1.74 -3.83
C LEU A 44 2.15 1.27 -3.27
N GLN A 45 2.06 0.06 -2.74
CA GLN A 45 0.85 -0.40 -2.05
C GLN A 45 0.52 0.50 -0.86
N GLN A 46 -0.54 1.31 -0.98
CA GLN A 46 -0.98 2.26 0.04
C GLN A 46 0.11 3.27 0.46
N THR A 47 1.05 3.57 -0.45
CA THR A 47 2.12 4.56 -0.23
C THR A 47 2.19 5.48 -1.44
N THR A 48 2.42 6.78 -1.21
CA THR A 48 2.48 7.75 -2.30
C THR A 48 3.81 7.66 -3.04
N THR A 49 3.82 8.00 -4.33
CA THR A 49 5.03 8.05 -5.16
C THR A 49 6.15 8.88 -4.49
N PRO A 50 5.93 10.12 -4.01
CA PRO A 50 7.00 10.90 -3.39
C PRO A 50 7.59 10.25 -2.13
N HIS A 51 6.77 9.56 -1.34
CA HIS A 51 7.25 8.87 -0.14
C HIS A 51 8.02 7.60 -0.47
N ALA A 52 7.61 6.85 -1.50
CA ALA A 52 8.26 5.61 -1.91
C ALA A 52 9.60 5.82 -2.64
N THR A 53 9.76 6.91 -3.40
CA THR A 53 10.97 7.18 -4.21
C THR A 53 12.30 7.09 -3.45
N PRO A 54 12.52 7.79 -2.32
CA PRO A 54 13.80 7.71 -1.62
C PRO A 54 14.09 6.30 -1.07
N TYR A 55 13.06 5.57 -0.64
CA TYR A 55 13.23 4.18 -0.19
C TYR A 55 13.59 3.26 -1.35
N PHE A 56 12.92 3.40 -2.49
CA PHE A 56 13.22 2.60 -3.68
C PHE A 56 14.69 2.79 -4.12
N GLN A 57 15.16 4.05 -4.14
CA GLN A 57 16.54 4.36 -4.47
C GLN A 57 17.52 3.74 -3.46
N ALA A 58 17.27 3.89 -2.16
CA ALA A 58 18.12 3.31 -1.11
C ALA A 58 18.14 1.76 -1.16
N PHE A 59 16.98 1.12 -1.37
CA PHE A 59 16.88 -0.33 -1.48
C PHE A 59 17.67 -0.86 -2.67
N THR A 60 17.46 -0.28 -3.86
CA THR A 60 18.15 -0.75 -5.07
C THR A 60 19.63 -0.41 -5.10
N ALA A 61 20.09 0.58 -4.32
CA ALA A 61 21.51 0.81 -4.10
C ALA A 61 22.13 -0.21 -3.14
N ARG A 62 21.41 -0.58 -2.06
CA ARG A 62 21.89 -1.52 -1.04
C ARG A 62 21.80 -2.98 -1.48
N TRP A 63 20.76 -3.34 -2.22
CA TRP A 63 20.52 -4.68 -2.76
C TRP A 63 20.24 -4.54 -4.27
N PRO A 64 21.29 -4.51 -5.10
CA PRO A 64 21.14 -4.26 -6.53
C PRO A 64 20.34 -5.33 -7.27
N THR A 65 20.40 -6.58 -6.82
CA THR A 65 19.65 -7.71 -7.41
C THR A 65 18.67 -8.33 -6.42
N VAL A 66 17.71 -9.11 -6.95
CA VAL A 66 16.79 -9.90 -6.11
C VAL A 66 17.55 -10.91 -5.24
N SER A 67 18.67 -11.45 -5.72
CA SER A 67 19.52 -12.38 -4.97
C SER A 67 20.23 -11.69 -3.80
N ASP A 68 20.69 -10.44 -3.98
CA ASP A 68 21.26 -9.65 -2.89
C ASP A 68 20.21 -9.38 -1.80
N LEU A 69 18.98 -9.04 -2.20
CA LEU A 69 17.87 -8.86 -1.27
C LEU A 69 17.51 -10.17 -0.56
N ALA A 70 17.51 -11.30 -1.28
CA ALA A 70 17.20 -12.62 -0.72
C ALA A 70 18.21 -13.06 0.35
N ALA A 71 19.49 -12.75 0.14
CA ALA A 71 20.60 -13.06 1.06
C ALA A 71 20.64 -12.13 2.29
N ALA A 72 19.90 -11.03 2.28
CA ALA A 72 19.86 -10.09 3.39
C ALA A 72 19.27 -10.72 4.66
N LYS A 73 19.75 -10.26 5.82
CA LYS A 73 19.14 -10.59 7.12
C LYS A 73 17.78 -9.91 7.22
N ASP A 74 16.79 -10.61 7.78
CA ASP A 74 15.45 -10.07 7.99
C ASP A 74 15.48 -8.71 8.71
N SER A 75 16.33 -8.59 9.74
CA SER A 75 16.50 -7.35 10.51
C SER A 75 16.96 -6.17 9.67
N ASP A 76 17.86 -6.39 8.71
CA ASP A 76 18.39 -5.34 7.83
C ASP A 76 17.31 -4.81 6.90
N VAL A 77 16.48 -5.71 6.36
CA VAL A 77 15.35 -5.37 5.49
C VAL A 77 14.25 -4.65 6.26
N MET A 78 13.91 -5.13 7.47
CA MET A 78 12.93 -4.45 8.32
C MET A 78 13.38 -3.05 8.71
N ALA A 79 14.66 -2.88 9.05
CA ALA A 79 15.23 -1.58 9.38
C ALA A 79 15.18 -0.63 8.17
N ALA A 80 15.55 -1.09 6.98
CA ALA A 80 15.47 -0.28 5.76
C ALA A 80 14.02 0.08 5.38
N TRP A 81 13.05 -0.79 5.68
CA TRP A 81 11.62 -0.57 5.42
C TRP A 81 10.94 0.33 6.46
N ALA A 82 11.60 0.61 7.59
CA ALA A 82 11.01 1.40 8.66
C ALA A 82 10.57 2.77 8.16
N GLY A 83 9.29 3.12 8.38
CA GLY A 83 8.70 4.37 7.89
C GLY A 83 7.89 4.25 6.59
N LEU A 84 7.98 3.15 5.83
CA LEU A 84 7.07 2.89 4.69
C LEU A 84 5.70 2.36 5.13
N GLY A 85 5.59 1.84 6.36
CA GLY A 85 4.36 1.26 6.89
C GLY A 85 4.07 -0.15 6.37
N TYR A 86 3.11 -0.83 7.01
CA TYR A 86 2.71 -2.22 6.72
C TYR A 86 3.89 -3.20 6.61
N TYR A 87 4.60 -3.47 7.73
CA TYR A 87 5.75 -4.39 7.78
C TYR A 87 5.47 -5.81 7.25
N ALA A 88 4.21 -6.24 7.18
CA ALA A 88 3.86 -7.48 6.49
C ALA A 88 4.29 -7.47 5.02
N ARG A 89 4.28 -6.31 4.35
CA ARG A 89 4.80 -6.14 2.98
C ARG A 89 6.30 -6.43 2.92
N ALA A 90 7.09 -5.90 3.86
CA ALA A 90 8.53 -6.15 3.93
C ALA A 90 8.83 -7.65 4.13
N ARG A 91 8.07 -8.33 5.00
CA ARG A 91 8.25 -9.77 5.24
C ARG A 91 7.90 -10.59 3.99
N ASN A 92 6.78 -10.28 3.35
CA ASN A 92 6.36 -10.95 2.11
C ASN A 92 7.32 -10.64 0.96
N LEU A 93 7.85 -9.41 0.88
CA LEU A 93 8.87 -9.01 -0.08
C LEU A 93 10.10 -9.91 0.06
N LEU A 94 10.62 -10.08 1.27
CA LEU A 94 11.80 -10.91 1.50
C LEU A 94 11.53 -12.39 1.23
N ALA A 95 10.34 -12.90 1.60
CA ALA A 95 9.93 -14.27 1.28
C ALA A 95 9.86 -14.49 -0.24
N CYS A 96 9.30 -13.54 -0.99
CA CYS A 96 9.25 -13.59 -2.45
C CYS A 96 10.65 -13.53 -3.08
N ALA A 97 11.52 -12.63 -2.60
CA ALA A 97 12.89 -12.52 -3.10
C ALA A 97 13.64 -13.85 -2.93
N ARG A 98 13.47 -14.50 -1.77
CA ARG A 98 14.05 -15.82 -1.50
C ARG A 98 13.48 -16.92 -2.40
N ALA A 99 12.17 -16.92 -2.66
CA ALA A 99 11.57 -17.86 -3.61
C ALA A 99 12.13 -17.66 -5.03
N VAL A 100 12.25 -16.41 -5.49
CA VAL A 100 12.85 -16.11 -6.81
C VAL A 100 14.31 -16.54 -6.88
N ALA A 101 15.11 -16.25 -5.84
CA ALA A 101 16.51 -16.62 -5.80
C ALA A 101 16.71 -18.15 -5.77
N ASN A 102 15.97 -18.86 -4.93
CA ASN A 102 16.17 -20.29 -4.67
C ASN A 102 15.47 -21.18 -5.69
N ASP A 103 14.22 -20.87 -6.04
CA ASP A 103 13.36 -21.75 -6.84
C ASP A 103 13.38 -21.38 -8.33
N HIS A 104 13.81 -20.15 -8.66
CA HIS A 104 13.84 -19.63 -10.04
C HIS A 104 15.23 -19.11 -10.47
N GLY A 105 16.29 -19.42 -9.72
CA GLY A 105 17.67 -19.08 -10.09
C GLY A 105 17.95 -17.57 -10.15
N GLY A 106 17.23 -16.76 -9.38
CA GLY A 106 17.38 -15.31 -9.35
C GLY A 106 16.68 -14.57 -10.48
N VAL A 107 15.86 -15.27 -11.28
CA VAL A 107 15.11 -14.68 -12.40
C VAL A 107 13.61 -14.79 -12.12
N PHE A 108 12.89 -13.67 -12.22
CA PHE A 108 11.43 -13.69 -12.08
C PHE A 108 10.79 -14.51 -13.22
N PRO A 109 9.75 -15.31 -12.95
CA PRO A 109 8.93 -15.92 -13.99
C PRO A 109 8.35 -14.83 -14.92
N ASP A 110 8.31 -15.11 -16.22
CA ASP A 110 7.87 -14.15 -17.24
C ASP A 110 6.39 -14.31 -17.65
N THR A 111 5.66 -15.17 -16.92
CA THR A 111 4.23 -15.43 -17.11
C THR A 111 3.44 -14.92 -15.91
N GLU A 112 2.22 -14.42 -16.15
CA GLU A 112 1.34 -13.94 -15.07
C GLU A 112 1.04 -15.05 -14.04
N SER A 113 0.83 -16.29 -14.50
CA SER A 113 0.60 -17.44 -13.61
C SER A 113 1.82 -17.78 -12.75
N GLY A 114 3.04 -17.74 -13.33
CA GLY A 114 4.28 -17.96 -12.60
C GLY A 114 4.52 -16.86 -11.56
N LEU A 115 4.27 -15.59 -11.93
CA LEU A 115 4.38 -14.46 -11.02
C LEU A 115 3.36 -14.54 -9.87
N LEU A 116 2.12 -14.94 -10.16
CA LEU A 116 1.06 -15.09 -9.16
C LEU A 116 1.35 -16.19 -8.13
N ALA A 117 2.14 -17.21 -8.49
CA ALA A 117 2.53 -18.27 -7.58
C ALA A 117 3.56 -17.82 -6.52
N LEU A 118 4.21 -16.67 -6.71
CA LEU A 118 5.22 -16.16 -5.79
C LEU A 118 4.60 -15.65 -4.47
N PRO A 119 5.28 -15.84 -3.32
CA PRO A 119 4.78 -15.39 -2.02
C PRO A 119 4.46 -13.90 -2.00
N GLY A 120 3.24 -13.54 -1.59
CA GLY A 120 2.83 -12.13 -1.44
C GLY A 120 2.61 -11.37 -2.74
N VAL A 121 2.71 -12.02 -3.91
CA VAL A 121 2.35 -11.44 -5.20
C VAL A 121 0.86 -11.68 -5.45
N GLY A 122 0.08 -10.61 -5.51
CA GLY A 122 -1.34 -10.68 -5.87
C GLY A 122 -1.56 -10.51 -7.38
N ALA A 123 -2.79 -10.77 -7.84
CA ALA A 123 -3.17 -10.69 -9.26
C ALA A 123 -2.80 -9.35 -9.93
N TYR A 124 -2.96 -8.23 -9.21
CA TYR A 124 -2.55 -6.92 -9.71
C TYR A 124 -1.04 -6.85 -9.98
N THR A 125 -0.21 -7.22 -8.99
CA THR A 125 1.25 -7.16 -9.11
C THR A 125 1.77 -8.15 -10.15
N ALA A 126 1.18 -9.34 -10.25
CA ALA A 126 1.52 -10.32 -11.28
C ALA A 126 1.28 -9.75 -12.69
N ALA A 127 0.09 -9.18 -12.94
CA ALA A 127 -0.24 -8.56 -14.22
C ALA A 127 0.67 -7.35 -14.52
N ALA A 128 0.94 -6.50 -13.51
CA ALA A 128 1.80 -5.33 -13.67
C ALA A 128 3.24 -5.71 -14.05
N VAL A 129 3.84 -6.68 -13.36
CA VAL A 129 5.21 -7.14 -13.66
C VAL A 129 5.25 -7.84 -15.02
N ALA A 130 4.25 -8.69 -15.34
CA ALA A 130 4.15 -9.36 -16.63
C ALA A 130 4.10 -8.35 -17.79
N ALA A 131 3.29 -7.31 -17.67
CA ALA A 131 3.20 -6.27 -18.69
C ALA A 131 4.47 -5.41 -18.76
N ILE A 132 4.87 -4.81 -17.65
CA ILE A 132 5.88 -3.75 -17.63
C ILE A 132 7.30 -4.31 -17.85
N ALA A 133 7.64 -5.42 -17.19
CA ALA A 133 8.99 -5.97 -17.24
C ALA A 133 9.19 -6.97 -18.38
N PHE A 134 8.14 -7.73 -18.72
CA PHE A 134 8.22 -8.82 -19.70
C PHE A 134 7.45 -8.57 -21.00
N GLY A 135 6.80 -7.41 -21.14
CA GLY A 135 6.07 -7.06 -22.36
C GLY A 135 4.92 -8.02 -22.65
N ARG A 136 4.32 -8.65 -21.63
CA ARG A 136 3.17 -9.53 -21.81
C ARG A 136 1.87 -8.72 -21.86
N PRO A 137 0.95 -9.01 -22.79
CA PRO A 137 -0.38 -8.41 -22.77
C PRO A 137 -1.10 -8.87 -21.49
N ALA A 138 -1.26 -7.96 -20.52
CA ALA A 138 -1.89 -8.25 -19.24
C ALA A 138 -2.89 -7.16 -18.84
N ASN A 139 -3.96 -7.57 -18.19
CA ASN A 139 -5.02 -6.66 -17.76
C ASN A 139 -4.73 -6.08 -16.36
N VAL A 140 -3.93 -5.00 -16.33
CA VAL A 140 -3.51 -4.34 -15.10
C VAL A 140 -4.55 -3.31 -14.66
N VAL A 141 -5.23 -3.56 -13.55
CA VAL A 141 -6.33 -2.71 -13.06
C VAL A 141 -6.11 -2.34 -11.59
N ASP A 142 -5.74 -1.08 -11.35
CA ASP A 142 -5.72 -0.45 -10.02
C ASP A 142 -6.93 0.48 -9.82
N GLY A 143 -6.97 1.21 -8.69
CA GLY A 143 -8.04 2.17 -8.42
C GLY A 143 -8.05 3.39 -9.38
N ASN A 144 -6.94 3.69 -10.06
CA ASN A 144 -6.90 4.71 -11.11
C ASN A 144 -7.57 4.20 -12.38
N VAL A 145 -7.20 3.00 -12.82
CA VAL A 145 -7.79 2.33 -13.97
C VAL A 145 -9.28 2.07 -13.75
N GLU A 146 -9.70 1.58 -12.57
CA GLU A 146 -11.11 1.42 -12.19
C GLU A 146 -11.91 2.72 -12.44
N ARG A 147 -11.36 3.87 -12.03
CA ARG A 147 -12.00 5.18 -12.24
C ARG A 147 -12.03 5.59 -13.70
N VAL A 148 -10.94 5.40 -14.44
CA VAL A 148 -10.88 5.69 -15.88
C VAL A 148 -11.92 4.87 -16.62
N MET A 149 -11.99 3.56 -16.37
CA MET A 149 -12.98 2.67 -16.99
C MET A 149 -14.40 3.04 -16.60
N ALA A 150 -14.66 3.34 -15.32
CA ALA A 150 -15.99 3.72 -14.87
C ALA A 150 -16.51 4.98 -15.59
N ARG A 151 -15.62 5.94 -15.88
CA ARG A 151 -15.95 7.16 -16.63
C ARG A 151 -16.04 6.90 -18.14
N LEU A 152 -15.07 6.20 -18.71
CA LEU A 152 -15.02 5.93 -20.14
C LEU A 152 -16.31 5.22 -20.62
N PHE A 153 -16.81 4.28 -19.82
CA PHE A 153 -18.00 3.48 -20.12
C PHE A 153 -19.26 3.89 -19.34
N ALA A 154 -19.21 4.95 -18.52
CA ALA A 154 -20.32 5.42 -17.68
C ALA A 154 -20.99 4.29 -16.87
N VAL A 155 -20.20 3.49 -16.16
CA VAL A 155 -20.67 2.30 -15.43
C VAL A 155 -21.60 2.69 -14.28
N GLU A 156 -22.87 2.27 -14.34
CA GLU A 156 -23.92 2.60 -13.37
C GLU A 156 -23.92 1.65 -12.14
N THR A 157 -23.16 0.56 -12.18
CA THR A 157 -22.95 -0.29 -11.00
C THR A 157 -22.09 0.48 -9.98
N PRO A 158 -22.48 0.61 -8.70
CA PRO A 158 -21.63 1.24 -7.70
C PRO A 158 -20.45 0.36 -7.26
N LEU A 159 -19.31 0.97 -6.95
CA LEU A 159 -18.21 0.30 -6.24
C LEU A 159 -18.62 -0.06 -4.81
N PRO A 160 -18.20 -1.24 -4.29
CA PRO A 160 -17.24 -2.17 -4.88
C PRO A 160 -17.84 -3.19 -5.89
N GLY A 161 -19.17 -3.23 -6.07
CA GLY A 161 -19.84 -4.19 -6.94
C GLY A 161 -19.43 -4.11 -8.42
N ALA A 162 -19.02 -2.93 -8.89
CA ALA A 162 -18.59 -2.73 -10.27
C ALA A 162 -17.22 -3.33 -10.63
N LYS A 163 -16.41 -3.76 -9.67
CA LYS A 163 -15.03 -4.20 -9.93
C LYS A 163 -14.90 -5.29 -11.01
N PRO A 164 -15.73 -6.36 -11.01
CA PRO A 164 -15.67 -7.37 -12.07
C PRO A 164 -15.99 -6.81 -13.46
N GLU A 165 -16.99 -5.93 -13.56
CA GLU A 165 -17.38 -5.28 -14.81
C GLU A 165 -16.27 -4.36 -15.34
N LEU A 166 -15.69 -3.53 -14.47
CA LEU A 166 -14.58 -2.64 -14.82
C LEU A 166 -13.35 -3.43 -15.28
N LYS A 167 -13.04 -4.55 -14.64
CA LYS A 167 -11.95 -5.45 -15.06
C LYS A 167 -12.24 -6.05 -16.44
N ARG A 168 -13.49 -6.46 -16.73
CA ARG A 168 -13.89 -6.97 -18.04
C ARG A 168 -13.76 -5.91 -19.13
N LEU A 169 -14.19 -4.67 -18.86
CA LEU A 169 -14.08 -3.55 -19.79
C LEU A 169 -12.62 -3.15 -20.06
N ALA A 170 -11.77 -3.13 -19.03
CA ALA A 170 -10.34 -2.92 -19.22
C ALA A 170 -9.70 -4.01 -20.11
N ALA A 171 -10.12 -5.27 -19.93
CA ALA A 171 -9.61 -6.40 -20.72
C ALA A 171 -9.87 -6.25 -22.22
N THR A 172 -10.99 -5.62 -22.62
CA THR A 172 -11.30 -5.41 -24.04
C THR A 172 -10.36 -4.40 -24.73
N LEU A 173 -9.54 -3.69 -23.95
CA LEU A 173 -8.57 -2.71 -24.44
C LEU A 173 -7.12 -3.22 -24.35
N VAL A 174 -6.91 -4.45 -23.86
CA VAL A 174 -5.58 -5.09 -23.85
C VAL A 174 -5.26 -5.57 -25.27
N ALA A 175 -4.05 -5.28 -25.72
CA ALA A 175 -3.55 -5.66 -27.04
C ALA A 175 -2.03 -5.82 -26.99
N ASP A 176 -1.48 -6.48 -28.02
CA ASP A 176 -0.06 -6.85 -28.10
C ASP A 176 0.85 -5.69 -28.51
N ASP A 177 0.29 -4.54 -28.89
CA ASP A 177 1.05 -3.36 -29.25
C ASP A 177 1.36 -2.51 -28.01
N ARG A 178 2.66 -2.39 -27.69
CA ARG A 178 3.17 -1.67 -26.50
C ARG A 178 2.51 -2.11 -25.17
N PRO A 179 2.52 -3.41 -24.84
CA PRO A 179 1.85 -3.95 -23.66
C PRO A 179 2.43 -3.42 -22.34
N ALA A 180 3.72 -3.04 -22.31
CA ALA A 180 4.37 -2.43 -21.15
C ALA A 180 3.91 -0.99 -20.89
N ASP A 181 3.67 -0.21 -21.94
CA ASP A 181 3.32 1.22 -21.82
C ASP A 181 1.84 1.41 -21.54
N TRP A 182 0.97 0.56 -22.12
CA TRP A 182 -0.47 0.65 -21.96
C TRP A 182 -0.97 0.80 -20.51
N PRO A 183 -0.61 -0.09 -19.56
CA PRO A 183 -1.07 0.04 -18.19
C PRO A 183 -0.47 1.27 -17.49
N GLN A 184 0.77 1.64 -17.82
CA GLN A 184 1.43 2.82 -17.24
C GLN A 184 0.77 4.12 -17.72
N ALA A 185 0.36 4.18 -18.99
CA ALA A 185 -0.37 5.30 -19.56
C ALA A 185 -1.74 5.48 -18.89
N LEU A 186 -2.48 4.40 -18.64
CA LEU A 186 -3.74 4.46 -17.90
C LEU A 186 -3.55 4.92 -16.46
N MET A 187 -2.52 4.44 -15.76
CA MET A 187 -2.19 4.87 -14.40
C MET A 187 -1.84 6.37 -14.38
N ASP A 188 -1.05 6.86 -15.33
CA ASP A 188 -0.66 8.26 -15.42
C ASP A 188 -1.83 9.16 -15.77
N LEU A 189 -2.66 8.75 -16.73
CA LEU A 189 -3.91 9.41 -17.06
C LEU A 189 -4.79 9.54 -15.82
N GLY A 190 -5.01 8.43 -15.10
CA GLY A 190 -5.80 8.42 -13.88
C GLY A 190 -5.22 9.32 -12.79
N ALA A 191 -3.90 9.29 -12.58
CA ALA A 191 -3.23 10.05 -11.54
C ALA A 191 -3.22 11.57 -11.80
N THR A 192 -3.07 11.99 -13.07
CA THR A 192 -2.75 13.39 -13.41
C THR A 192 -3.88 14.13 -14.10
N VAL A 193 -4.71 13.45 -14.91
CA VAL A 193 -5.74 14.06 -15.75
C VAL A 193 -7.15 13.64 -15.31
N CYS A 194 -7.44 12.35 -15.35
CA CYS A 194 -8.71 11.75 -14.94
C CYS A 194 -8.79 11.61 -13.41
N ARG A 195 -8.57 12.72 -12.70
CA ARG A 195 -8.44 12.78 -11.24
C ARG A 195 -9.77 12.54 -10.49
N PRO A 196 -9.74 12.12 -9.22
CA PRO A 196 -10.94 12.09 -8.38
C PRO A 196 -11.57 13.49 -8.23
N GLY A 197 -12.90 13.57 -8.29
CA GLY A 197 -13.66 14.82 -8.06
C GLY A 197 -13.58 15.86 -9.18
N LYS A 198 -12.39 16.31 -9.57
CA LYS A 198 -12.18 17.38 -10.58
C LYS A 198 -11.28 16.90 -11.74
N PRO A 199 -11.80 16.07 -12.67
CA PRO A 199 -11.04 15.63 -13.83
C PRO A 199 -10.73 16.80 -14.79
N LEU A 200 -9.58 16.76 -15.44
CA LEU A 200 -9.16 17.72 -16.47
C LEU A 200 -9.58 17.23 -17.86
N CYS A 201 -10.88 17.15 -18.12
CA CYS A 201 -11.41 16.54 -19.34
C CYS A 201 -10.94 17.25 -20.63
N GLU A 202 -10.71 18.56 -20.60
CA GLU A 202 -10.20 19.31 -21.75
C GLU A 202 -8.78 18.87 -22.17
N ALA A 203 -7.98 18.39 -21.21
CA ALA A 203 -6.63 17.89 -21.44
C ALA A 203 -6.57 16.36 -21.63
N CYS A 204 -7.72 15.67 -21.61
CA CYS A 204 -7.77 14.22 -21.67
C CYS A 204 -7.75 13.71 -23.12
N PRO A 205 -6.80 12.84 -23.50
CA PRO A 205 -6.74 12.29 -24.86
C PRO A 205 -7.94 11.40 -25.20
N LEU A 206 -8.68 10.95 -24.19
CA LEU A 206 -9.81 10.01 -24.35
C LEU A 206 -11.18 10.70 -24.43
N THR A 207 -11.23 12.03 -24.40
CA THR A 207 -12.48 12.80 -24.27
C THR A 207 -13.48 12.51 -25.39
N GLY A 208 -13.01 12.31 -26.63
CA GLY A 208 -13.87 11.97 -27.77
C GLY A 208 -14.59 10.62 -27.66
N TRP A 209 -14.18 9.75 -26.72
CA TRP A 209 -14.77 8.44 -26.49
C TRP A 209 -15.39 8.29 -25.08
N CYS A 210 -15.31 9.31 -24.23
CA CYS A 210 -15.69 9.21 -22.82
C CYS A 210 -17.20 9.44 -22.62
N ALA A 211 -17.94 8.37 -22.30
CA ALA A 211 -19.38 8.46 -22.05
C ALA A 211 -19.73 9.39 -20.88
N ALA A 212 -18.93 9.39 -19.81
CA ALA A 212 -19.14 10.27 -18.66
C ALA A 212 -18.85 11.75 -18.98
N PHE A 213 -17.95 12.04 -19.94
CA PHE A 213 -17.77 13.41 -20.42
C PHE A 213 -18.95 13.85 -21.29
N ALA A 214 -19.41 12.98 -22.19
CA ALA A 214 -20.58 13.24 -23.03
C ALA A 214 -21.87 13.49 -22.22
N SER A 215 -21.95 12.96 -20.99
CA SER A 215 -23.07 13.22 -20.07
C SER A 215 -23.01 14.59 -19.36
N GLY A 216 -21.90 15.34 -19.50
CA GLY A 216 -21.67 16.62 -18.82
C GLY A 216 -21.26 16.55 -17.34
N HIS A 217 -21.23 15.35 -16.74
CA HIS A 217 -21.01 15.17 -15.29
C HIS A 217 -20.00 14.05 -14.96
N PRO A 218 -18.76 14.10 -15.48
CA PRO A 218 -17.78 13.02 -15.32
C PRO A 218 -17.37 12.75 -13.86
N GLU A 219 -17.56 13.72 -12.97
CA GLU A 219 -17.34 13.62 -11.54
C GLU A 219 -18.28 12.63 -10.83
N ARG A 220 -19.43 12.32 -11.43
CA ARG A 220 -20.39 11.34 -10.92
C ARG A 220 -19.77 9.94 -10.82
N TRP A 221 -18.83 9.60 -11.70
CA TRP A 221 -18.21 8.27 -11.73
C TRP A 221 -16.81 8.23 -11.07
N PRO A 222 -16.45 7.09 -10.45
CA PRO A 222 -17.30 5.91 -10.23
C PRO A 222 -18.37 6.18 -9.16
N LEU A 223 -19.55 5.59 -9.37
CA LEU A 223 -20.57 5.54 -8.32
C LEU A 223 -20.02 4.73 -7.13
N LYS A 224 -20.39 5.12 -5.92
CA LYS A 224 -19.95 4.46 -4.69
C LYS A 224 -21.17 4.12 -3.87
N THR A 225 -21.23 2.90 -3.34
CA THR A 225 -22.20 2.59 -2.29
C THR A 225 -21.97 3.51 -1.11
N ARG A 226 -23.06 3.90 -0.42
CA ARG A 226 -22.95 4.60 0.85
C ARG A 226 -22.06 3.76 1.78
N LYS A 227 -21.00 4.36 2.32
CA LYS A 227 -20.17 3.67 3.31
C LYS A 227 -21.04 3.39 4.53
N ALA A 228 -21.04 2.15 4.98
CA ALA A 228 -21.58 1.81 6.28
C ALA A 228 -20.86 2.63 7.36
N ASP A 229 -21.55 2.88 8.47
CA ASP A 229 -20.94 3.57 9.59
C ASP A 229 -19.72 2.79 10.06
N ARG A 230 -18.60 3.49 10.15
CA ARG A 230 -17.34 2.89 10.56
C ARG A 230 -17.46 2.53 12.04
N PRO A 231 -17.23 1.26 12.43
CA PRO A 231 -17.33 0.88 13.82
C PRO A 231 -16.32 1.69 14.64
N HIS A 232 -16.77 2.17 15.79
CA HIS A 232 -15.94 2.82 16.77
C HIS A 232 -15.58 1.80 17.84
N ARG A 233 -14.28 1.63 18.08
CA ARG A 233 -13.74 0.73 19.09
C ARG A 233 -13.11 1.54 20.20
N THR A 234 -13.08 0.98 21.39
CA THR A 234 -12.40 1.55 22.54
C THR A 234 -11.43 0.53 23.14
N GLY A 235 -10.46 1.01 23.92
CA GLY A 235 -9.51 0.17 24.64
C GLY A 235 -8.62 0.99 25.57
N VAL A 236 -7.72 0.31 26.25
CA VAL A 236 -6.75 0.91 27.17
C VAL A 236 -5.33 0.64 26.67
N ALA A 237 -4.46 1.64 26.72
CA ALA A 237 -3.02 1.53 26.62
C ALA A 237 -2.37 1.79 27.98
N TRP A 238 -1.43 0.94 28.35
CA TRP A 238 -0.71 1.02 29.60
C TRP A 238 0.73 1.45 29.35
N VAL A 239 1.08 2.65 29.81
CA VAL A 239 2.46 3.16 29.78
C VAL A 239 3.09 2.90 31.15
N LEU A 240 3.86 1.82 31.24
CA LEU A 240 4.63 1.49 32.44
C LEU A 240 6.06 2.01 32.29
N ARG A 241 6.56 2.71 33.30
CA ARG A 241 7.97 3.11 33.41
C ARG A 241 8.68 2.32 34.50
N ASP A 242 9.93 1.95 34.27
CA ASP A 242 10.77 1.39 35.33
C ASP A 242 11.50 2.50 36.11
N GLY A 243 12.26 2.11 37.14
CA GLY A 243 13.04 3.06 37.95
C GLY A 243 14.18 3.78 37.20
N GLN A 244 14.45 3.40 35.94
CA GLN A 244 15.41 4.07 35.06
C GLN A 244 14.72 4.98 34.04
N GLY A 245 13.38 5.09 34.07
CA GLY A 245 12.59 5.88 33.14
C GLY A 245 12.34 5.20 31.79
N ARG A 246 12.78 3.95 31.61
CA ARG A 246 12.52 3.17 30.38
C ARG A 246 11.06 2.76 30.34
N VAL A 247 10.52 2.59 29.14
CA VAL A 247 9.12 2.27 28.90
C VAL A 247 8.95 0.79 28.55
N ALA A 248 7.91 0.17 29.10
CA ALA A 248 7.58 -1.22 28.82
C ALA A 248 6.93 -1.37 27.45
N LEU A 249 7.59 -2.10 26.55
CA LEU A 249 7.02 -2.50 25.27
C LEU A 249 6.83 -4.02 25.17
N LEU A 250 5.95 -4.44 24.27
CA LEU A 250 5.80 -5.85 23.89
C LEU A 250 5.77 -6.01 22.38
N ARG A 251 6.20 -7.18 21.91
CA ARG A 251 6.04 -7.57 20.51
C ARG A 251 4.63 -8.09 20.30
N ARG A 252 3.86 -7.46 19.41
CA ARG A 252 2.51 -7.94 19.06
C ARG A 252 2.59 -9.28 18.34
N PRO A 253 1.56 -10.13 18.44
CA PRO A 253 1.49 -11.39 17.68
C PRO A 253 1.75 -11.17 16.19
N ASP A 254 2.37 -12.13 15.51
CA ASP A 254 2.75 -11.96 14.09
C ASP A 254 1.54 -11.78 13.14
N LYS A 255 0.37 -12.30 13.56
CA LYS A 255 -0.90 -12.20 12.83
C LYS A 255 -1.83 -11.17 13.47
N GLY A 256 -2.60 -10.49 12.63
CA GLY A 256 -3.60 -9.51 13.06
C GLY A 256 -3.12 -8.06 12.96
N LEU A 257 -3.83 -7.17 13.66
CA LEU A 257 -3.59 -5.74 13.57
C LEU A 257 -2.24 -5.34 14.16
N LEU A 258 -1.43 -4.64 13.35
CA LEU A 258 -0.04 -4.27 13.64
C LEU A 258 0.85 -5.49 13.97
N GLY A 259 0.61 -6.61 13.29
CA GLY A 259 1.24 -7.90 13.62
C GLY A 259 2.77 -7.91 13.51
N GLY A 260 3.42 -8.37 14.57
CA GLY A 260 4.87 -8.46 14.73
C GLY A 260 5.57 -7.14 15.06
N MET A 261 4.84 -6.03 15.20
CA MET A 261 5.39 -4.72 15.57
C MET A 261 5.54 -4.60 17.10
N MET A 262 6.48 -3.78 17.55
CA MET A 262 6.52 -3.33 18.95
C MET A 262 5.30 -2.44 19.23
N GLY A 263 4.79 -2.52 20.45
CA GLY A 263 3.65 -1.73 20.91
C GLY A 263 3.62 -1.59 22.41
N LEU A 264 2.80 -0.66 22.89
CA LEU A 264 2.43 -0.60 24.30
C LEU A 264 1.56 -1.83 24.66
N PRO A 265 1.61 -2.31 25.91
CA PRO A 265 0.58 -3.19 26.42
C PRO A 265 -0.81 -2.55 26.26
N THR A 266 -1.77 -3.31 25.71
CA THR A 266 -3.14 -2.83 25.54
C THR A 266 -4.18 -3.88 25.86
N SER A 267 -5.38 -3.43 26.22
CA SER A 267 -6.57 -4.27 26.23
C SER A 267 -6.91 -4.76 24.81
N GLU A 268 -7.89 -5.64 24.70
CA GLU A 268 -8.58 -5.84 23.44
C GLU A 268 -9.21 -4.51 22.97
N TRP A 269 -9.23 -4.31 21.65
CA TRP A 269 -9.89 -3.16 21.01
C TRP A 269 -11.19 -3.63 20.37
N SER A 270 -12.32 -3.30 20.99
CA SER A 270 -13.65 -3.73 20.56
C SER A 270 -14.69 -2.61 20.74
N ILE A 271 -15.90 -2.81 20.22
CA ILE A 271 -17.00 -1.82 20.33
C ILE A 271 -17.50 -1.71 21.78
N SER A 272 -17.39 -2.82 22.53
CA SER A 272 -17.75 -2.91 23.94
C SER A 272 -16.66 -3.74 24.63
N PRO A 273 -15.54 -3.12 25.02
CA PRO A 273 -14.47 -3.83 25.70
C PRO A 273 -14.94 -4.24 27.09
N ALA A 274 -14.62 -5.47 27.47
CA ALA A 274 -14.70 -5.87 28.87
C ALA A 274 -13.65 -5.10 29.68
N ASP A 275 -13.88 -4.98 30.99
CA ASP A 275 -12.88 -4.44 31.91
C ASP A 275 -11.60 -5.26 31.80
N ALA A 276 -10.53 -4.63 31.32
CA ALA A 276 -9.26 -5.28 31.12
C ALA A 276 -8.36 -5.04 32.33
N ALA A 277 -7.87 -6.14 32.91
CA ALA A 277 -6.87 -6.07 33.96
C ALA A 277 -5.57 -5.44 33.41
N PRO A 278 -4.91 -4.56 34.18
CA PRO A 278 -3.60 -4.04 33.79
C PRO A 278 -2.58 -5.19 33.69
N PRO A 279 -1.51 -4.99 32.90
CA PRO A 279 -0.53 -6.06 32.65
C PRO A 279 0.31 -6.41 33.88
N VAL A 280 0.37 -5.51 34.86
CA VAL A 280 1.01 -5.71 36.17
C VAL A 280 0.21 -5.01 37.26
N ALA A 281 0.34 -5.51 38.49
CA ALA A 281 -0.18 -4.83 39.68
C ALA A 281 0.70 -3.60 39.99
N ALA A 282 0.17 -2.40 39.74
CA ALA A 282 0.84 -1.13 39.98
C ALA A 282 -0.18 -0.02 40.28
N ALA A 283 0.30 1.13 40.74
CA ALA A 283 -0.54 2.31 41.01
C ALA A 283 -0.87 3.05 39.70
N TRP A 284 -1.80 2.50 38.92
CA TRP A 284 -2.23 3.06 37.63
C TRP A 284 -3.04 4.34 37.80
N ARG A 285 -2.61 5.41 37.13
CA ARG A 285 -3.34 6.70 37.03
C ARG A 285 -3.78 6.96 35.59
N ASP A 286 -4.92 7.63 35.45
CA ASP A 286 -5.46 8.04 34.16
C ASP A 286 -4.64 9.21 33.57
N ALA A 287 -4.37 9.17 32.27
CA ALA A 287 -3.66 10.20 31.51
C ALA A 287 -4.47 10.71 30.30
N GLY A 288 -5.79 10.52 30.31
CA GLY A 288 -6.71 10.87 29.23
C GLY A 288 -6.74 9.83 28.11
N ALA A 289 -7.08 10.25 26.90
CA ALA A 289 -7.22 9.35 25.76
C ALA A 289 -6.68 9.96 24.47
N ILE A 290 -6.39 9.10 23.50
CA ILE A 290 -6.04 9.50 22.13
C ILE A 290 -7.06 8.94 21.13
N GLU A 291 -7.20 9.67 20.02
CA GLU A 291 -7.98 9.22 18.87
C GLU A 291 -7.06 8.71 17.76
N HIS A 292 -7.43 7.57 17.20
CA HIS A 292 -6.74 7.00 16.05
C HIS A 292 -7.73 6.43 15.04
N VAL A 293 -7.42 6.59 13.75
CA VAL A 293 -8.27 6.12 12.67
C VAL A 293 -7.52 5.06 11.87
N PHE A 294 -8.07 3.85 11.85
CA PHE A 294 -7.70 2.81 10.90
C PHE A 294 -8.66 2.87 9.70
N THR A 295 -8.27 2.23 8.60
CA THR A 295 -9.10 2.13 7.39
C THR A 295 -10.47 1.51 7.69
N HIS A 296 -10.55 0.56 8.64
CA HIS A 296 -11.73 -0.24 8.91
C HIS A 296 -12.49 0.13 10.20
N PHE A 297 -11.90 0.93 11.09
CA PHE A 297 -12.52 1.35 12.36
C PHE A 297 -11.85 2.61 12.92
N SER A 298 -12.54 3.36 13.77
CA SER A 298 -11.93 4.40 14.61
C SER A 298 -11.70 3.86 16.03
N LEU A 299 -10.69 4.38 16.71
CA LEU A 299 -10.25 3.92 18.02
C LEU A 299 -10.07 5.09 18.97
N THR A 300 -10.80 5.07 20.09
CA THR A 300 -10.42 5.82 21.30
C THR A 300 -9.58 4.91 22.18
N LEU A 301 -8.37 5.34 22.52
CA LEU A 301 -7.48 4.58 23.38
C LEU A 301 -7.20 5.37 24.65
N THR A 302 -7.79 4.95 25.76
CA THR A 302 -7.53 5.53 27.09
C THR A 302 -6.11 5.17 27.51
N VAL A 303 -5.36 6.15 28.00
CA VAL A 303 -3.97 5.98 28.43
C VAL A 303 -3.93 5.93 29.94
N ARG A 304 -3.36 4.86 30.49
CA ARG A 304 -3.05 4.73 31.91
C ARG A 304 -1.56 4.63 32.09
N VAL A 305 -1.04 5.27 33.13
CA VAL A 305 0.39 5.31 33.41
C VAL A 305 0.69 4.81 34.82
N ALA A 306 1.82 4.15 34.99
CA ALA A 306 2.30 3.70 36.29
C ALA A 306 3.82 3.57 36.27
N GLU A 307 4.41 3.47 37.46
CA GLU A 307 5.78 2.99 37.64
C GLU A 307 5.74 1.55 38.16
N GLY A 308 6.68 0.72 37.71
CA GLY A 308 6.76 -0.66 38.16
C GLY A 308 7.74 -1.50 37.36
N ALA A 309 7.74 -2.80 37.64
CA ALA A 309 8.56 -3.79 36.97
C ALA A 309 7.69 -4.91 36.39
N GLY A 310 8.24 -5.67 35.46
CA GLY A 310 7.58 -6.79 34.81
C GLY A 310 8.38 -7.33 33.63
N GLU A 311 7.87 -8.39 33.03
CA GLU A 311 8.48 -9.03 31.85
C GLU A 311 8.09 -8.26 30.58
N PHE A 312 8.89 -7.26 30.24
CA PHE A 312 8.71 -6.42 29.06
C PHE A 312 10.03 -6.16 28.35
N VAL A 313 9.94 -5.67 27.12
CA VAL A 313 11.06 -5.09 26.41
C VAL A 313 11.21 -3.64 26.87
N TRP A 314 12.06 -3.44 27.88
CA TRP A 314 12.36 -2.11 28.43
C TRP A 314 13.18 -1.30 27.43
N THR A 315 12.59 -0.21 26.95
CA THR A 315 13.14 0.61 25.85
C THR A 315 13.28 2.05 26.31
N ASP A 316 14.32 2.73 25.86
CA ASP A 316 14.43 4.17 26.08
C ASP A 316 13.22 4.92 25.48
N PRO A 317 12.67 5.96 26.14
CA PRO A 317 11.51 6.68 25.62
C PRO A 317 11.70 7.27 24.22
N ASP A 318 12.87 7.84 23.92
CA ASP A 318 13.12 8.47 22.61
C ASP A 318 13.24 7.41 21.51
N GLU A 319 13.90 6.30 21.82
CA GLU A 319 13.96 5.12 20.94
C GLU A 319 12.57 4.53 20.68
N ALA A 320 11.74 4.43 21.71
CA ALA A 320 10.36 3.96 21.60
C ALA A 320 9.53 4.91 20.72
N LEU A 321 9.61 6.23 20.92
CA LEU A 321 8.89 7.21 20.12
C LEU A 321 9.30 7.16 18.64
N ALA A 322 10.57 6.94 18.35
CA ALA A 322 11.07 6.82 16.98
C ALA A 322 10.59 5.55 16.26
N SER A 323 10.42 4.45 16.99
CA SER A 323 10.17 3.11 16.41
C SER A 323 8.70 2.67 16.42
N LEU A 324 7.88 3.22 17.33
CA LEU A 324 6.50 2.77 17.51
C LEU A 324 5.56 3.18 16.36
N PRO A 325 4.59 2.32 16.01
CA PRO A 325 3.46 2.71 15.16
C PRO A 325 2.74 3.94 15.69
N THR A 326 2.20 4.76 14.79
CA THR A 326 1.59 6.06 15.12
C THR A 326 0.55 6.01 16.25
N VAL A 327 -0.24 4.94 16.36
CA VAL A 327 -1.21 4.78 17.47
C VAL A 327 -0.53 4.68 18.84
N PHE A 328 0.57 3.93 18.93
CA PHE A 328 1.31 3.76 20.18
C PHE A 328 2.22 4.93 20.46
N ARG A 329 2.83 5.55 19.44
CA ARG A 329 3.58 6.80 19.62
C ARG A 329 2.69 7.88 20.24
N LYS A 330 1.49 8.12 19.71
CA LYS A 330 0.52 9.07 20.28
C LYS A 330 0.15 8.76 21.74
N ALA A 331 -0.10 7.49 22.05
CA ALA A 331 -0.43 7.06 23.41
C ALA A 331 0.77 7.19 24.36
N LEU A 332 1.97 6.93 23.87
CA LEU A 332 3.20 7.12 24.62
C LEU A 332 3.44 8.59 24.90
N GLU A 333 3.45 9.46 23.89
CA GLU A 333 3.53 10.93 24.04
C GLU A 333 2.56 11.41 25.11
N ARG A 334 1.27 11.01 25.01
CA ARG A 334 0.24 11.35 25.98
C ARG A 334 0.53 10.86 27.41
N GLY A 335 1.13 9.68 27.56
CA GLY A 335 1.47 9.11 28.86
C GLY A 335 2.76 9.68 29.45
N LEU A 336 3.67 10.19 28.63
CA LEU A 336 4.93 10.78 29.09
C LEU A 336 4.77 12.20 29.63
N GLY A 337 3.72 12.93 29.20
CA GLY A 337 3.43 14.31 29.58
C GLY A 337 3.70 15.26 28.44
#